data_AF-A0A150P4C5-F1
#
_entry.id   AF-A0A150P4C5-F1
#
_cell.length_a   1.000
_cell.length_b   1.000
_cell.length_c   1.000
_cell.angle_alpha   90.00
_cell.angle_beta   90.00
_cell.angle_gamma   90.00
#
_symmetry.space_group_name_H-M   'P 1'
#
loop_
_entity.id
_entity.type
_entity.pdbx_description
1 polymer ?
#
loop_
_entity_poly.entity_id
_entity_poly.type
_entity_poly.pdbx_seq_one_letter_code
_entity_poly.pdbx_strand_id
1 'polypeptide(L)'
;MYRLGDAEPDVMLDLVDAAGRALTVGLAVPGFGQDAVAVGERLDIDFSSSVASDWMDKIAHLRLERDGELVVAVGESHPVGLTFRSGERACSTEDVACRYDELPMVVAAEGSPAVSIANGESAEVGALTVTNDRFIEVYDISGACDFGLSFEYLVGIAPTAR
;
A
#
# COMPACT_ATOMS: atom_id res chain seq x y z
N MET A 1 -13.98 -10.10 5.56
CA MET A 1 -13.28 -9.82 4.29
C MET A 1 -12.46 -8.57 4.51
N TYR A 2 -11.16 -8.65 4.25
CA TYR A 2 -10.28 -7.47 4.24
C TYR A 2 -9.99 -7.10 2.80
N ARG A 3 -10.07 -5.81 2.48
CA ARG A 3 -9.67 -5.23 1.20
C ARG A 3 -8.49 -4.30 1.46
N LEU A 4 -7.43 -4.51 0.70
CA LEU A 4 -6.24 -3.65 0.68
C LEU A 4 -6.02 -3.25 -0.77
N GLY A 5 -5.99 -1.94 -1.04
CA GLY A 5 -6.05 -1.39 -2.40
C GLY A 5 -7.27 -0.47 -2.59
N ASP A 6 -7.12 0.56 -3.43
CA ASP A 6 -8.18 1.54 -3.75
C ASP A 6 -9.05 1.05 -4.92
N ALA A 7 -8.51 0.16 -5.76
CA ALA A 7 -9.19 -0.50 -6.88
C ALA A 7 -9.93 -1.79 -6.46
N GLU A 8 -10.84 -2.27 -7.31
CA GLU A 8 -11.47 -3.57 -7.10
C GLU A 8 -10.42 -4.69 -7.15
N PRO A 9 -10.47 -5.69 -6.25
CA PRO A 9 -9.49 -6.76 -6.24
C PRO A 9 -9.50 -7.60 -7.52
N ASP A 10 -8.35 -7.70 -8.19
CA ASP A 10 -8.14 -8.63 -9.30
C ASP A 10 -7.93 -10.07 -8.80
N VAL A 11 -7.37 -10.20 -7.58
CA VAL A 11 -7.09 -11.48 -6.93
C VAL A 11 -7.78 -11.55 -5.58
N MET A 12 -8.53 -12.64 -5.38
CA MET A 12 -9.17 -12.99 -4.11
C MET A 12 -8.47 -14.22 -3.54
N LEU A 13 -7.90 -14.08 -2.35
CA LEU A 13 -7.25 -15.15 -1.61
C LEU A 13 -8.17 -15.65 -0.51
N ASP A 14 -8.60 -16.90 -0.63
CA ASP A 14 -9.26 -17.62 0.45
C ASP A 14 -8.22 -18.42 1.25
N LEU A 15 -8.03 -18.00 2.49
CA LEU A 15 -6.96 -18.45 3.37
C LEU A 15 -7.56 -19.13 4.60
N VAL A 16 -6.77 -20.04 5.18
CA VAL A 16 -7.08 -20.67 6.46
C VAL A 16 -5.84 -20.57 7.33
N ASP A 17 -5.96 -19.98 8.51
CA ASP A 17 -4.84 -19.87 9.43
C ASP A 17 -4.55 -21.20 10.16
N ALA A 18 -3.46 -21.23 10.94
CA ALA A 18 -3.07 -22.43 11.69
C ALA A 18 -4.11 -22.89 12.74
N ALA A 19 -5.07 -22.05 13.11
CA ALA A 19 -6.17 -22.37 14.02
C ALA A 19 -7.46 -22.78 13.29
N GLY A 20 -7.45 -22.86 11.96
CA GLY A 20 -8.61 -23.22 11.14
C GLY A 20 -9.58 -22.08 10.88
N ARG A 21 -9.21 -20.82 11.16
CA ARG A 21 -10.06 -19.66 10.89
C ARG A 21 -9.94 -19.27 9.43
N ALA A 22 -11.09 -19.14 8.77
CA ALA A 22 -11.16 -18.66 7.39
C ALA A 22 -10.92 -17.14 7.33
N LEU A 23 -10.13 -16.73 6.34
CA LEU A 23 -9.81 -15.34 6.04
C LEU A 23 -9.89 -15.14 4.53
N THR A 24 -10.65 -14.15 4.08
CA THR A 24 -10.66 -13.74 2.67
C THR A 24 -10.02 -12.37 2.53
N VAL A 25 -9.01 -12.29 1.68
CA VAL A 25 -8.26 -11.07 1.35
C VAL A 25 -8.41 -10.77 -0.13
N GLY A 26 -8.87 -9.57 -0.47
CA GLY A 26 -8.82 -9.05 -1.83
C GLY A 26 -7.61 -8.13 -2.02
N LEU A 27 -6.83 -8.37 -3.06
CA LEU A 27 -5.67 -7.58 -3.44
C LEU A 27 -5.87 -6.96 -4.82
N ALA A 28 -5.62 -5.66 -4.93
CA ALA A 28 -5.53 -4.93 -6.18
C ALA A 28 -4.11 -4.37 -6.29
N VAL A 29 -3.20 -5.15 -6.88
CA VAL A 29 -1.80 -4.74 -7.09
C VAL A 29 -1.43 -5.01 -8.54
N PRO A 30 -1.14 -3.98 -9.34
CA PRO A 30 -0.63 -4.15 -10.69
C PRO A 30 0.56 -5.11 -10.75
N GLY A 31 0.51 -6.08 -11.67
CA GLY A 31 1.54 -7.12 -11.80
C GLY A 31 1.33 -8.36 -10.92
N PHE A 32 0.38 -8.34 -9.97
CA PHE A 32 -0.01 -9.51 -9.19
C PHE A 32 -1.30 -10.13 -9.76
N GLY A 33 -1.16 -11.20 -10.54
CA GLY A 33 -2.26 -11.91 -11.19
C GLY A 33 -2.61 -13.26 -10.54
N GLN A 34 -3.67 -13.90 -11.04
CA GLN A 34 -4.11 -15.24 -10.58
C GLN A 34 -3.05 -16.34 -10.80
N ASP A 35 -2.11 -16.13 -11.71
CA ASP A 35 -0.98 -17.01 -11.99
C ASP A 35 0.17 -16.87 -11.01
N ALA A 36 0.17 -15.81 -10.18
CA ALA A 36 1.20 -15.59 -9.18
C ALA A 36 1.13 -16.58 -8.01
N VAL A 37 -0.03 -17.22 -7.77
CA VAL A 37 -0.28 -18.15 -6.65
C VAL A 37 -1.15 -19.32 -7.09
N ALA A 38 -0.87 -20.52 -6.59
CA ALA A 38 -1.63 -21.73 -6.91
C ALA A 38 -2.48 -22.24 -5.74
N VAL A 39 -3.58 -22.96 -6.04
CA VAL A 39 -4.39 -23.62 -5.02
C VAL A 39 -3.59 -24.73 -4.33
N GLY A 40 -3.61 -24.73 -2.99
CA GLY A 40 -2.91 -25.71 -2.15
C GLY A 40 -1.45 -25.36 -1.86
N GLU A 41 -1.00 -24.21 -2.34
CA GLU A 41 0.31 -23.67 -2.05
C GLU A 41 0.41 -23.18 -0.60
N ARG A 42 1.63 -23.23 -0.04
CA ARG A 42 1.92 -22.67 1.28
C ARG A 42 2.58 -21.32 1.12
N LEU A 43 1.96 -20.31 1.72
CA LEU A 43 2.43 -18.93 1.75
C LEU A 43 2.69 -18.52 3.19
N ASP A 44 3.76 -17.77 3.40
CA ASP A 44 4.00 -17.06 4.64
C ASP A 44 3.33 -15.69 4.55
N ILE A 45 2.45 -15.40 5.52
CA ILE A 45 1.60 -14.21 5.49
C ILE A 45 1.86 -13.41 6.76
N ASP A 46 2.41 -12.21 6.59
CA ASP A 46 2.42 -11.19 7.63
C ASP A 46 1.28 -10.20 7.34
N PHE A 47 0.30 -10.17 8.23
CA PHE A 47 -0.88 -9.29 8.12
C PHE A 47 -1.17 -8.63 9.47
N SER A 48 -1.35 -7.31 9.43
CA SER A 48 -1.85 -6.53 10.56
C SER A 48 -2.86 -5.51 10.08
N SER A 49 -3.85 -5.23 10.92
CA SER A 49 -4.73 -4.09 10.74
C SER A 49 -5.07 -3.53 12.11
N SER A 50 -4.85 -2.23 12.27
CA SER A 50 -5.21 -1.49 13.45
C SER A 50 -5.84 -0.16 13.04
N VAL A 51 -6.70 0.35 13.90
CA VAL A 51 -7.19 1.71 13.79
C VAL A 51 -6.45 2.49 14.87
N ALA A 52 -5.70 3.51 14.48
CA ALA A 52 -5.15 4.44 15.46
C ALA A 52 -6.34 5.16 16.12
N SER A 53 -6.54 4.91 17.41
CA SER A 53 -7.79 5.19 18.15
C SER A 53 -8.23 6.65 18.17
N ASP A 54 -7.36 7.55 17.75
CA ASP A 54 -7.56 8.99 17.94
C ASP A 54 -7.98 9.69 16.64
N TRP A 55 -7.84 9.04 15.46
CA TRP A 55 -7.97 9.71 14.14
C TRP A 55 -8.65 8.90 13.05
N MET A 56 -9.07 7.66 13.34
CA MET A 56 -9.58 6.70 12.35
C MET A 56 -8.60 6.32 11.22
N ASP A 57 -7.33 6.72 11.30
CA ASP A 57 -6.31 6.27 10.37
C ASP A 57 -6.15 4.77 10.49
N LYS A 58 -6.47 4.08 9.39
CA LYS A 58 -6.30 2.64 9.27
C LYS A 58 -4.83 2.39 8.93
N ILE A 59 -4.12 1.78 9.87
CA ILE A 59 -2.77 1.28 9.63
C ILE A 59 -2.93 -0.21 9.34
N ALA A 60 -2.75 -0.58 8.08
CA ALA A 60 -2.86 -1.97 7.66
C ALA A 60 -1.70 -2.35 6.76
N HIS A 61 -1.22 -3.57 6.91
CA HIS A 61 -0.24 -4.12 6.00
C HIS A 61 -0.54 -5.58 5.73
N LEU A 62 -0.11 -6.02 4.56
CA LEU A 62 -0.06 -7.40 4.17
C LEU A 62 1.20 -7.64 3.37
N ARG A 63 1.94 -8.70 3.72
CA ARG A 63 3.10 -9.18 2.98
C ARG A 63 2.98 -10.68 2.81
N LEU A 64 3.00 -11.12 1.57
CA LEU A 64 2.95 -12.53 1.16
C LEU A 64 4.32 -12.95 0.65
N GLU A 65 4.84 -14.03 1.20
CA GLU A 65 6.11 -14.63 0.78
C GLU A 65 5.92 -16.12 0.44
N ARG A 66 6.75 -16.60 -0.49
CA ARG A 66 6.89 -18.01 -0.85
C ARG A 66 8.36 -18.38 -0.70
N ASP A 67 8.66 -19.35 0.16
CA ASP A 67 10.02 -19.83 0.39
C ASP A 67 11.02 -18.68 0.74
N GLY A 68 10.54 -17.65 1.44
CA GLY A 68 11.31 -16.45 1.80
C GLY A 68 11.42 -15.38 0.71
N GLU A 69 10.84 -15.60 -0.46
CA GLU A 69 10.80 -14.63 -1.56
C GLU A 69 9.47 -13.87 -1.58
N LEU A 70 9.52 -12.56 -1.83
CA LEU A 70 8.33 -11.71 -1.91
C LEU A 70 7.43 -12.10 -3.09
N VAL A 71 6.15 -12.29 -2.82
CA VAL A 71 5.11 -12.50 -3.85
C VAL A 71 4.35 -11.20 -4.09
N VAL A 72 3.83 -10.60 -3.03
CA VAL A 72 3.15 -9.29 -3.09
C VAL A 72 3.12 -8.66 -1.70
N ALA A 73 3.17 -7.34 -1.63
CA ALA A 73 2.92 -6.60 -0.39
C ALA A 73 2.04 -5.37 -0.64
N VAL A 74 1.17 -5.07 0.32
CA VAL A 74 0.30 -3.89 0.31
C VAL A 74 0.33 -3.21 1.67
N GLY A 75 0.54 -1.90 1.71
CA GLY A 75 0.56 -1.11 2.94
C GLY A 75 -0.35 0.11 2.84
N GLU A 76 -1.19 0.32 3.86
CA GLU A 76 -1.99 1.51 4.10
C GLU A 76 -1.43 2.21 5.34
N SER A 77 -0.82 3.38 5.15
CA SER A 77 -0.10 4.13 6.18
C SER A 77 0.96 3.30 6.93
N HIS A 78 1.46 2.24 6.30
CA HIS A 78 2.52 1.38 6.82
C HIS A 78 3.55 1.05 5.72
N PRO A 79 4.86 1.27 5.96
CA PRO A 79 5.87 0.98 4.96
C PRO A 79 6.09 -0.53 4.88
N VAL A 80 5.71 -1.15 3.76
CA VAL A 80 5.85 -2.59 3.50
C VAL A 80 7.28 -2.97 3.07
N GLY A 81 8.25 -2.61 3.90
CA GLY A 81 9.68 -2.93 3.68
C GLY A 81 10.41 -1.99 2.71
N LEU A 82 9.78 -0.88 2.30
CA LEU A 82 10.40 0.19 1.53
C LEU A 82 10.35 1.51 2.31
N THR A 83 11.33 2.38 2.06
CA THR A 83 11.31 3.75 2.57
C THR A 83 10.80 4.69 1.49
N PHE A 84 9.84 5.52 1.84
CA PHE A 84 9.23 6.51 0.94
C PHE A 84 9.50 7.92 1.43
N ARG A 85 9.52 8.88 0.51
CA ARG A 85 9.48 10.31 0.80
C ARG A 85 8.55 11.02 -0.16
N SER A 86 8.03 12.16 0.26
CA SER A 86 7.24 13.03 -0.62
C SER A 86 8.11 13.65 -1.72
N GLY A 87 7.55 13.71 -2.93
CA GLY A 87 8.01 14.60 -3.99
C GLY A 87 7.36 15.98 -3.92
N GLU A 88 7.46 16.75 -5.01
CA GLU A 88 6.84 18.06 -5.11
C GLU A 88 5.33 17.96 -5.33
N ARG A 89 4.57 18.86 -4.70
CA ARG A 89 3.10 18.85 -4.78
C ARG A 89 2.61 18.94 -6.21
N ALA A 90 1.79 17.97 -6.60
CA ALA A 90 1.20 17.86 -7.93
C ALA A 90 -0.17 18.54 -7.99
N CYS A 91 -1.02 18.31 -6.98
CA CYS A 91 -2.38 18.84 -6.92
C CYS A 91 -2.75 19.22 -5.47
N SER A 92 -3.79 20.03 -5.31
CA SER A 92 -4.35 20.37 -4.01
C SER A 92 -5.87 20.46 -4.11
N THR A 93 -6.56 19.75 -3.23
CA THR A 93 -8.02 19.78 -3.11
C THR A 93 -8.38 20.23 -1.70
N GLU A 94 -9.37 21.10 -1.58
CA GLU A 94 -9.83 21.63 -0.30
C GLU A 94 -11.30 21.26 -0.08
N ASP A 95 -11.60 20.79 1.13
CA ASP A 95 -12.95 20.64 1.67
C ASP A 95 -13.11 21.52 2.93
N VAL A 96 -14.31 21.60 3.49
CA VAL A 96 -14.72 22.51 4.57
C VAL A 96 -13.77 22.48 5.79
N ALA A 97 -13.13 21.33 6.07
CA ALA A 97 -12.24 21.19 7.21
C ALA A 97 -10.79 20.82 6.87
N CYS A 98 -10.54 20.28 5.68
CA CYS A 98 -9.25 19.68 5.32
C CYS A 98 -8.78 20.13 3.94
N ARG A 99 -7.47 20.31 3.80
CA ARG A 99 -6.79 20.36 2.49
C ARG A 99 -6.00 19.08 2.28
N TYR A 100 -6.13 18.51 1.10
CA TYR A 100 -5.42 17.31 0.65
C TYR A 100 -4.47 17.71 -0.47
N ASP A 101 -3.17 17.61 -0.21
CA ASP A 101 -2.13 17.85 -1.19
C ASP A 101 -1.68 16.50 -1.76
N GLU A 102 -1.88 16.30 -3.07
CA GLU A 102 -1.41 15.11 -3.75
C GLU A 102 0.08 15.27 -4.08
N LEU A 103 0.87 14.30 -3.67
CA LEU A 103 2.32 14.31 -3.85
C LEU A 103 2.73 13.00 -4.53
N PRO A 104 3.64 13.02 -5.51
CA PRO A 104 4.21 11.78 -6.01
C PRO A 104 5.03 11.11 -4.91
N MET A 105 4.93 9.79 -4.84
CA MET A 105 5.74 8.96 -3.96
C MET A 105 7.14 8.80 -4.55
N VAL A 106 8.17 9.19 -3.80
CA VAL A 106 9.56 8.95 -4.19
C VAL A 106 10.09 7.75 -3.42
N VAL A 107 10.50 6.73 -4.15
CA VAL A 107 10.91 5.43 -3.62
C VAL A 107 12.28 5.03 -4.18
N ALA A 108 13.08 4.36 -3.37
CA ALA A 108 14.36 3.80 -3.80
C ALA A 108 14.52 2.39 -3.24
N ALA A 109 15.03 1.48 -4.08
CA ALA A 109 15.56 0.19 -3.66
C ALA A 109 17.07 0.30 -3.45
N GLU A 110 17.64 -0.61 -2.64
CA GLU A 110 19.07 -0.66 -2.42
C GLU A 110 19.84 -0.77 -3.76
N GLY A 111 20.83 0.09 -3.95
CA GLY A 111 21.65 0.12 -5.17
C GLY A 111 20.96 0.67 -6.43
N SER A 112 19.72 1.17 -6.33
CA SER A 112 18.97 1.75 -7.46
C SER A 112 18.72 3.25 -7.29
N PRO A 113 18.63 4.02 -8.40
CA PRO A 113 18.22 5.43 -8.31
C PRO A 113 16.79 5.55 -7.77
N ALA A 114 16.52 6.65 -7.07
CA ALA A 114 15.17 6.95 -6.63
C ALA A 114 14.25 7.23 -7.82
N VAL A 115 13.03 6.71 -7.75
CA VAL A 115 11.98 6.87 -8.75
C VAL A 115 10.82 7.64 -8.15
N SER A 116 10.26 8.58 -8.90
CA SER A 116 9.08 9.36 -8.53
C SER A 116 7.86 8.77 -9.23
N ILE A 117 6.84 8.40 -8.46
CA ILE A 117 5.64 7.72 -8.93
C ILE A 117 4.42 8.58 -8.60
N ALA A 118 3.69 9.05 -9.60
CA ALA A 118 2.46 9.81 -9.40
C ALA A 118 1.35 8.92 -8.80
N ASN A 119 0.31 9.55 -8.22
CA ASN A 119 -0.86 8.81 -7.74
C ASN A 119 -1.55 8.09 -8.91
N GLY A 120 -1.97 6.84 -8.69
CA GLY A 120 -2.54 5.94 -9.69
C GLY A 120 -1.53 5.32 -10.66
N GLU A 121 -0.23 5.63 -10.54
CA GLU A 121 0.81 5.13 -11.45
C GLU A 121 1.67 4.03 -10.82
N SER A 122 2.37 3.29 -11.67
CA SER A 122 3.34 2.26 -11.26
C SER A 122 4.70 2.48 -11.92
N ALA A 123 5.78 2.07 -11.25
CA ALA A 123 7.11 2.11 -11.82
C ALA A 123 8.01 0.97 -11.31
N GLU A 124 9.02 0.63 -12.10
CA GLU A 124 10.05 -0.32 -11.72
C GLU A 124 11.09 0.32 -10.80
N VAL A 125 11.37 -0.33 -9.67
CA VAL A 125 12.29 0.10 -8.63
C VAL A 125 13.18 -1.09 -8.25
N GLY A 126 14.32 -1.22 -8.94
CA GLY A 126 15.16 -2.41 -8.83
C GLY A 126 14.49 -3.61 -9.49
N ALA A 127 14.15 -4.63 -8.69
CA ALA A 127 13.46 -5.85 -9.13
C ALA A 127 11.97 -5.89 -8.76
N LEU A 128 11.42 -4.74 -8.39
CA LEU A 128 10.06 -4.59 -7.89
C LEU A 128 9.28 -3.63 -8.79
N THR A 129 8.07 -4.01 -9.15
CA THR A 129 7.04 -3.08 -9.60
C THR A 129 6.38 -2.47 -8.36
N VAL A 130 6.45 -1.14 -8.24
CA VAL A 130 5.86 -0.39 -7.13
C VAL A 130 4.72 0.48 -7.65
N THR A 131 3.55 0.39 -7.02
CA THR A 131 2.35 1.15 -7.35
C THR A 131 2.07 2.17 -6.25
N ASN A 132 1.89 3.43 -6.64
CA ASN A 132 1.39 4.47 -5.75
C ASN A 132 -0.12 4.64 -6.00
N ASP A 133 -0.96 3.87 -5.31
CA ASP A 133 -2.42 4.03 -5.45
C ASP A 133 -2.86 5.41 -4.94
N ARG A 134 -2.28 5.81 -3.80
CA ARG A 134 -2.53 7.11 -3.17
C ARG A 134 -1.34 7.48 -2.31
N PHE A 135 -0.86 8.72 -2.44
CA PHE A 135 0.08 9.34 -1.51
C PHE A 135 -0.32 10.80 -1.35
N ILE A 136 -0.92 11.13 -0.20
CA ILE A 136 -1.48 12.45 0.07
C ILE A 136 -1.02 12.97 1.41
N GLU A 137 -0.89 14.29 1.47
CA GLU A 137 -0.60 15.03 2.68
C GLU A 137 -1.86 15.79 3.10
N VAL A 138 -2.30 15.57 4.34
CA VAL A 138 -3.55 16.11 4.87
C VAL A 138 -3.26 17.25 5.83
N TYR A 139 -3.94 18.37 5.64
CA TYR A 139 -3.85 19.57 6.46
C TYR A 139 -5.22 19.88 7.06
N ASP A 140 -5.29 20.07 8.38
CA ASP A 140 -6.45 20.69 9.00
C ASP A 140 -6.39 22.21 8.78
N ILE A 141 -7.41 22.73 8.12
CA ILE A 141 -7.55 24.17 7.86
C ILE A 141 -8.75 24.78 8.60
N SER A 142 -9.56 23.94 9.27
CA SER A 142 -10.74 24.37 10.04
C SER A 142 -10.35 25.19 11.28
N GLY A 143 -9.13 25.02 11.76
CA GLY A 143 -8.66 25.58 13.03
C GLY A 143 -9.39 25.01 14.25
N ALA A 144 -10.26 24.00 14.07
CA ALA A 144 -10.87 23.26 15.16
C ALA A 144 -9.83 22.45 15.96
N CYS A 145 -8.69 22.23 15.33
CA CYS A 145 -7.74 21.20 15.66
C CYS A 145 -6.36 21.75 15.20
N ASP A 146 -5.39 21.84 16.12
CA ASP A 146 -4.04 22.46 15.93
C ASP A 146 -3.06 21.49 15.23
N PHE A 147 -3.54 20.76 14.20
CA PHE A 147 -2.86 19.56 13.69
C PHE A 147 -1.98 19.85 12.48
N GLY A 148 -0.75 19.36 12.56
CA GLY A 148 0.18 19.31 11.45
C GLY A 148 -0.11 18.14 10.51
N LEU A 149 0.18 18.38 9.23
CA LEU A 149 0.75 17.48 8.23
C LEU A 149 0.76 15.97 8.60
N SER A 150 -0.25 15.22 8.17
CA SER A 150 -0.28 13.76 8.17
C SER A 150 -0.16 13.20 6.75
N PHE A 151 0.37 11.98 6.61
CA PHE A 151 0.45 11.29 5.31
C PHE A 151 -0.48 10.09 5.31
N GLU A 152 -1.37 10.02 4.33
CA GLU A 152 -2.10 8.80 3.99
C GLU A 152 -1.48 8.23 2.72
N TYR A 153 -1.11 6.96 2.75
CA TYR A 153 -0.63 6.30 1.55
C TYR A 153 -1.08 4.86 1.45
N LEU A 154 -1.28 4.43 0.21
CA LEU A 154 -1.56 3.07 -0.17
C LEU A 154 -0.58 2.66 -1.27
N VAL A 155 0.22 1.62 -0.97
CA VAL A 155 1.28 1.16 -1.85
C VAL A 155 1.15 -0.33 -2.11
N GLY A 156 1.24 -0.72 -3.37
CA GLY A 156 1.36 -2.10 -3.82
C GLY A 156 2.78 -2.39 -4.29
N ILE A 157 3.30 -3.59 -3.99
CA ILE A 157 4.61 -4.06 -4.44
C ILE A 157 4.46 -5.49 -4.96
N ALA A 158 4.95 -5.75 -6.17
CA ALA A 158 5.08 -7.09 -6.73
C ALA A 158 6.46 -7.25 -7.40
N PRO A 159 7.01 -8.48 -7.52
CA PRO A 159 8.18 -8.73 -8.36
C PRO A 159 7.90 -8.31 -9.80
N THR A 160 8.89 -7.70 -10.46
CA THR A 160 8.78 -7.37 -11.89
C THR A 160 8.54 -8.65 -12.68
N ALA A 161 7.55 -8.65 -13.58
CA ALA A 161 7.32 -9.76 -14.51
C ALA A 161 8.58 -10.00 -15.35
N ARG A 162 9.08 -11.26 -15.38
CA ARG A 162 10.21 -11.66 -16.22
C ARG A 162 9.82 -11.84 -17.68
#